data_AF-A0A316UKL4-F1
#
_entry.id   AF-A0A316UKL4-F1
#
_cell.length_a   1.000
_cell.length_b   1.000
_cell.length_c   1.000
_cell.angle_alpha   90.00
_cell.angle_beta   90.00
_cell.angle_gamma   90.00
#
_symmetry.space_group_name_H-M   'P 1'
#
loop_
_entity.id
_entity.type
_entity.pdbx_description
1 polymer ?
#
loop_
_entity_poly.entity_id
_entity_poly.type
_entity_poly.pdbx_seq_one_letter_code
_entity_poly.pdbx_strand_id
1 'polypeptide(L)'
;MSRKAHSFLHEYPRIRVDRFTESRERVPDFLLPPRCRAGAAKRQDEDEDDDEPGPWDDLDQDDESTLKANGGVRFFPAPTIQLLSHIHADHIEGLSAPLRSSAPIYCSAATKEMLMRLESQKSREKGACRVPMGEGARKRPYEWLRVTAKHAKAKKKFTGLAPAPRDLLHALPFNTPTELRYSPGVNIRITLLDANHMSGSTMFLIEGHRGAVLHMGDCRAETWWIEA
;
A
#
# COMPACT_ATOMS: atom_id res chain seq x y z
N MET A 1 7.96 -15.54 17.32
CA MET A 1 6.82 -15.73 16.39
C MET A 1 7.12 -14.94 15.12
N SER A 2 7.07 -15.63 13.98
CA SER A 2 7.75 -15.29 12.73
C SER A 2 7.35 -13.93 12.15
N ARG A 3 8.34 -13.15 11.72
CA ARG A 3 8.16 -11.87 11.00
C ARG A 3 7.58 -12.19 9.62
N LYS A 4 6.26 -12.10 9.44
CA LYS A 4 5.63 -12.25 8.11
C LYS A 4 6.19 -11.18 7.17
N ALA A 5 6.98 -11.61 6.19
CA ALA A 5 7.72 -10.78 5.25
C ALA A 5 6.91 -10.54 3.96
N HIS A 6 5.74 -9.90 4.08
CA HIS A 6 4.82 -9.70 2.94
C HIS A 6 4.36 -8.25 2.73
N SER A 7 4.89 -7.28 3.49
CA SER A 7 4.46 -5.89 3.42
C SER A 7 5.09 -5.08 2.28
N PHE A 8 6.21 -5.55 1.72
CA PHE A 8 6.97 -4.82 0.71
C PHE A 8 7.30 -5.67 -0.51
N LEU A 9 7.30 -5.00 -1.65
CA LEU A 9 7.91 -5.50 -2.88
C LEU A 9 9.31 -4.91 -2.93
N HIS A 10 10.34 -5.75 -2.86
CA HIS A 10 11.73 -5.27 -2.78
C HIS A 10 12.13 -4.48 -4.04
N GLU A 11 11.62 -4.89 -5.19
CA GLU A 11 11.82 -4.24 -6.48
C GLU A 11 11.11 -2.87 -6.53
N TYR A 12 10.02 -2.71 -5.76
CA TYR A 12 9.19 -1.51 -5.73
C TYR A 12 8.92 -1.05 -4.27
N PRO A 13 9.94 -0.52 -3.57
CA PRO A 13 9.88 -0.26 -2.12
C PRO A 13 8.86 0.82 -1.69
N ARG A 14 8.31 1.60 -2.64
CA ARG A 14 7.23 2.57 -2.39
C ARG A 14 5.82 1.98 -2.59
N ILE A 15 5.72 0.70 -2.95
CA ILE A 15 4.45 -0.05 -2.98
C ILE A 15 4.32 -0.85 -1.70
N ARG A 16 3.19 -0.69 -1.01
CA ARG A 16 2.80 -1.55 0.12
C ARG A 16 1.56 -2.35 -0.23
N VAL A 17 1.54 -3.60 0.19
CA VAL A 17 0.39 -4.49 -0.02
C VAL A 17 -0.14 -4.96 1.33
N ASP A 18 -1.45 -4.87 1.52
CA ASP A 18 -2.21 -5.40 2.67
C ASP A 18 -1.75 -4.93 4.07
N ARG A 19 -0.95 -3.85 4.12
CA ARG A 19 -0.45 -3.28 5.36
C ARG A 19 -0.49 -1.76 5.34
N PHE A 20 -1.38 -1.21 6.17
CA PHE A 20 -1.79 0.19 6.13
C PHE A 20 -1.31 0.95 7.37
N THR A 21 -0.12 0.64 7.87
CA THR A 21 0.42 1.25 9.08
C THR A 21 1.34 2.43 8.76
N GLU A 22 1.29 3.48 9.57
CA GLU A 22 2.20 4.64 9.45
C GLU A 22 3.63 4.34 9.93
N SER A 23 3.84 3.20 10.60
CA SER A 23 5.16 2.79 11.04
C SER A 23 6.11 2.70 9.85
N ARG A 24 7.28 3.32 10.01
CA ARG A 24 8.43 3.10 9.13
C ARG A 24 8.97 1.72 9.44
N GLU A 25 8.88 0.79 8.49
CA GLU A 25 9.44 -0.54 8.67
C GLU A 25 10.94 -0.50 8.39
N ARG A 26 11.70 -1.21 9.22
CA ARG A 26 13.15 -1.27 9.11
C ARG A 26 13.53 -2.13 7.90
N VAL A 27 14.47 -1.65 7.11
CA VAL A 27 15.08 -2.44 6.03
C VAL A 27 15.82 -3.63 6.68
N PRO A 28 15.54 -4.88 6.27
CA PRO A 28 16.26 -6.05 6.77
C PRO A 28 17.77 -5.90 6.63
N ASP A 29 18.53 -6.40 7.61
CA ASP A 29 19.99 -6.23 7.65
C ASP A 29 20.70 -6.82 6.41
N PHE A 30 20.11 -7.81 5.75
CA PHE A 30 20.66 -8.42 4.52
C PHE A 30 20.52 -7.55 3.27
N LEU A 31 19.65 -6.52 3.30
CA LEU A 31 19.52 -5.52 2.23
C LEU A 31 20.36 -4.28 2.50
N LEU A 32 20.93 -4.14 3.70
CA LEU A 32 21.81 -3.03 4.02
C LEU A 32 23.22 -3.30 3.45
N PRO A 33 23.91 -2.26 2.96
CA PRO A 33 25.29 -2.43 2.51
C PRO A 33 26.14 -3.01 3.65
N PRO A 34 27.10 -3.91 3.34
CA PRO A 34 27.99 -4.46 4.34
C PRO A 34 28.68 -3.30 5.06
N ARG A 35 28.70 -3.35 6.39
CA ARG A 35 29.37 -2.33 7.20
C ARG A 35 30.86 -2.37 6.85
N CYS A 36 31.34 -1.42 6.07
CA CYS A 36 32.78 -1.19 5.95
C CYS A 36 33.30 -1.01 7.36
N ARG A 37 34.19 -1.92 7.79
CA ARG A 37 34.93 -1.75 9.04
C ARG A 37 35.79 -0.50 8.85
N ALA A 38 35.29 0.65 9.30
CA ALA A 38 36.11 1.84 9.44
C ALA A 38 37.19 1.53 10.47
N GLY A 39 38.39 1.14 9.99
CA GLY A 39 39.50 0.76 10.85
C GLY A 39 40.57 -0.08 10.17
N ALA A 40 41.15 0.39 9.06
CA ALA A 40 42.55 0.15 8.70
C ALA A 40 42.94 1.11 7.57
N ALA A 41 43.46 2.28 7.95
CA ALA A 41 44.04 3.23 7.01
C ALA A 41 45.38 2.71 6.47
N LYS A 42 45.67 3.13 5.23
CA LYS A 42 46.91 3.09 4.43
C LYS A 42 47.23 1.80 3.65
N ARG A 43 47.16 1.91 2.32
CA ARG A 43 48.30 2.29 1.46
C ARG A 43 47.81 2.85 0.13
N GLN A 44 48.60 3.77 -0.40
CA GLN A 44 48.50 4.38 -1.73
C GLN A 44 48.58 3.27 -2.79
N ASP A 45 47.90 3.43 -3.92
CA ASP A 45 48.55 3.73 -5.19
C ASP A 45 47.49 4.13 -6.23
N GLU A 46 47.93 4.98 -7.15
CA GLU A 46 47.20 5.62 -8.25
C GLU A 46 46.80 4.58 -9.30
N ASP A 47 45.64 4.78 -9.96
CA ASP A 47 45.45 4.52 -11.39
C ASP A 47 44.11 5.15 -11.83
N GLU A 48 44.18 5.99 -12.86
CA GLU A 48 43.05 6.59 -13.59
C GLU A 48 42.41 5.52 -14.49
N ASP A 49 41.09 5.36 -14.42
CA ASP A 49 40.30 4.78 -15.51
C ASP A 49 38.92 5.47 -15.58
N ASP A 50 38.56 5.85 -16.80
CA ASP A 50 37.29 6.48 -17.21
C ASP A 50 36.11 5.52 -17.00
N ASP A 51 35.21 5.83 -16.06
CA ASP A 51 33.91 5.15 -15.94
C ASP A 51 32.77 6.12 -16.29
N GLU A 52 32.17 5.90 -17.47
CA GLU A 52 30.89 6.48 -17.88
C GLU A 52 29.79 6.20 -16.83
N PRO A 53 28.91 7.17 -16.52
CA PRO A 53 27.88 6.99 -15.50
C PRO A 53 26.86 5.92 -15.92
N GLY A 54 26.62 4.97 -15.02
CA GLY A 54 25.76 3.82 -15.28
C GLY A 54 24.26 4.20 -15.33
N PRO A 55 23.39 3.33 -15.90
CA PRO A 55 21.96 3.61 -16.13
C PRO A 55 21.07 3.82 -14.88
N TRP A 56 21.66 4.04 -13.71
CA TRP A 56 20.98 4.03 -12.42
C TRP A 56 21.08 5.35 -11.63
N ASP A 57 21.77 6.38 -12.15
CA ASP A 57 22.08 7.60 -11.39
C ASP A 57 20.94 8.66 -11.35
N ASP A 58 19.88 8.52 -12.15
CA ASP A 58 18.93 9.63 -12.36
C ASP A 58 17.66 9.66 -11.48
N LEU A 59 17.60 8.94 -10.34
CA LEU A 59 16.35 8.90 -9.52
C LEU A 59 16.48 9.20 -8.02
N ASP A 60 17.65 9.63 -7.53
CA ASP A 60 17.88 9.95 -6.10
C ASP A 60 17.72 11.43 -5.71
N GLN A 61 17.12 12.27 -6.56
CA GLN A 61 16.89 13.68 -6.25
C GLN A 61 15.58 13.91 -5.47
N ASP A 62 15.55 13.51 -4.20
CA ASP A 62 14.57 14.00 -3.21
C ASP A 62 15.30 14.38 -1.88
N ASP A 63 15.71 15.66 -1.80
CA ASP A 63 16.10 16.50 -0.63
C ASP A 63 17.39 16.16 0.19
N GLU A 64 18.39 17.04 -0.01
CA GLU A 64 19.82 16.95 0.33
C GLU A 64 20.20 17.31 1.78
N SER A 65 19.28 17.78 2.63
CA SER A 65 19.67 18.46 3.89
C SER A 65 19.68 17.60 5.17
N THR A 66 19.04 16.43 5.20
CA THR A 66 18.93 15.61 6.45
C THR A 66 19.72 14.27 6.39
N LEU A 67 20.45 14.01 5.30
CA LEU A 67 21.20 12.78 5.02
C LEU A 67 22.68 12.83 5.44
N LYS A 68 23.20 14.00 5.85
CA LYS A 68 24.66 14.26 5.94
C LYS A 68 25.36 13.78 7.22
N ALA A 69 24.73 12.96 8.09
CA ALA A 69 25.38 12.45 9.30
C ALA A 69 25.24 10.92 9.45
N ASN A 70 26.11 10.17 8.78
CA ASN A 70 26.38 8.73 8.94
C ASN A 70 25.24 7.72 8.63
N GLY A 71 25.37 7.06 7.46
CA GLY A 71 25.16 5.60 7.34
C GLY A 71 23.76 5.09 7.04
N GLY A 72 23.47 4.92 5.73
CA GLY A 72 22.52 3.93 5.16
C GLY A 72 21.05 4.06 5.57
N VAL A 73 20.16 4.25 4.61
CA VAL A 73 18.71 4.28 4.83
C VAL A 73 18.25 3.04 5.61
N ARG A 74 17.91 3.20 6.90
CA ARG A 74 17.52 2.07 7.78
C ARG A 74 16.04 1.71 7.70
N PHE A 75 15.25 2.44 6.92
CA PHE A 75 13.80 2.29 6.85
C PHE A 75 13.29 2.39 5.42
N PHE A 76 12.26 1.62 5.07
CA PHE A 76 11.62 1.77 3.76
C PHE A 76 11.01 3.16 3.60
N PRO A 77 11.02 3.73 2.37
CA PRO A 77 10.40 5.00 2.09
C PRO A 77 8.89 4.98 2.37
N ALA A 78 8.28 6.16 2.45
CA ALA A 78 6.84 6.26 2.56
C ALA A 78 6.19 5.70 1.28
N PRO A 79 5.07 4.95 1.42
CA PRO A 79 4.40 4.38 0.26
C PRO A 79 3.79 5.49 -0.59
N THR A 80 3.92 5.38 -1.91
CA THR A 80 3.17 6.20 -2.88
C THR A 80 1.91 5.48 -3.34
N ILE A 81 1.96 4.15 -3.36
CA ILE A 81 0.87 3.28 -3.79
C ILE A 81 0.63 2.26 -2.68
N GLN A 82 -0.64 2.07 -2.32
CA GLN A 82 -1.07 1.00 -1.43
C GLN A 82 -2.01 0.08 -2.18
N LEU A 83 -1.86 -1.23 -2.01
CA LEU A 83 -2.67 -2.24 -2.67
C LEU A 83 -3.41 -3.06 -1.60
N LEU A 84 -4.69 -3.32 -1.83
CA LEU A 84 -5.52 -4.17 -0.96
C LEU A 84 -6.03 -5.36 -1.77
N SER A 85 -5.51 -6.55 -1.48
CA SER A 85 -5.84 -7.78 -2.18
C SER A 85 -7.27 -8.24 -1.87
N HIS A 86 -7.66 -8.23 -0.60
CA HIS A 86 -8.99 -8.65 -0.13
C HIS A 86 -9.27 -8.19 1.31
N ILE A 87 -10.48 -8.44 1.82
CA ILE A 87 -11.00 -7.83 3.07
C ILE A 87 -10.80 -8.66 4.34
N HIS A 88 -9.94 -9.70 4.33
CA HIS A 88 -9.68 -10.44 5.56
C HIS A 88 -8.98 -9.59 6.62
N ALA A 89 -9.20 -9.94 7.88
CA ALA A 89 -8.81 -9.12 9.02
C ALA A 89 -7.30 -8.86 9.10
N ASP A 90 -6.50 -9.83 8.66
CA ASP A 90 -5.04 -9.76 8.59
C ASP A 90 -4.50 -9.04 7.36
N HIS A 91 -5.36 -8.71 6.39
CA HIS A 91 -5.02 -7.91 5.21
C HIS A 91 -5.52 -6.46 5.27
N ILE A 92 -6.35 -6.11 6.26
CA ILE A 92 -6.86 -4.74 6.50
C ILE A 92 -6.21 -4.09 7.73
N GLU A 93 -5.12 -4.66 8.21
CA GLU A 93 -4.42 -4.16 9.40
C GLU A 93 -3.91 -2.73 9.16
N GLY A 94 -4.28 -1.82 10.07
CA GLY A 94 -3.94 -0.40 9.98
C GLY A 94 -5.00 0.50 9.34
N LEU A 95 -5.97 -0.05 8.58
CA LEU A 95 -7.06 0.75 7.97
C LEU A 95 -8.08 1.29 8.96
N SER A 96 -8.10 0.76 10.19
CA SER A 96 -9.05 1.15 11.24
C SER A 96 -8.73 2.52 11.85
N ALA A 97 -7.49 2.99 11.72
CA ALA A 97 -7.07 4.32 12.12
C ALA A 97 -6.93 5.22 10.89
N PRO A 98 -7.26 6.52 10.97
CA PRO A 98 -7.00 7.45 9.88
C PRO A 98 -5.51 7.46 9.53
N LEU A 99 -5.15 7.01 8.33
CA LEU A 99 -3.80 7.20 7.81
C LEU A 99 -3.58 8.69 7.57
N ARG A 100 -2.54 9.26 8.18
CA ARG A 100 -2.01 10.59 7.86
C ARG A 100 -1.31 10.60 6.50
N SER A 101 -0.86 9.42 6.04
CA SER A 101 -0.28 9.24 4.71
C SER A 101 -1.38 9.18 3.66
N SER A 102 -1.39 10.16 2.76
CA SER A 102 -2.41 10.36 1.71
C SER A 102 -2.25 9.44 0.49
N ALA A 103 -1.55 8.31 0.62
CA ALA A 103 -1.34 7.42 -0.51
C ALA A 103 -2.68 6.77 -0.94
N PRO A 104 -3.00 6.76 -2.24
CA PRO A 104 -4.18 6.07 -2.75
C PRO A 104 -4.06 4.55 -2.52
N ILE A 105 -5.19 3.94 -2.18
CA ILE A 105 -5.33 2.49 -2.01
C ILE A 105 -6.05 1.93 -3.23
N TYR A 106 -5.42 1.03 -3.96
CA TYR A 106 -5.99 0.36 -5.12
C TYR A 106 -6.50 -1.04 -4.74
N CYS A 107 -7.69 -1.39 -5.24
CA CYS A 107 -8.37 -2.65 -4.96
C CYS A 107 -9.37 -2.99 -6.07
N SER A 108 -9.99 -4.16 -6.02
CA SER A 108 -11.11 -4.47 -6.92
C SER A 108 -12.37 -3.69 -6.55
N ALA A 109 -13.29 -3.54 -7.51
CA ALA A 109 -14.59 -2.92 -7.27
C ALA A 109 -15.39 -3.65 -6.17
N ALA A 110 -15.38 -4.98 -6.17
CA ALA A 110 -16.06 -5.78 -5.16
C ALA A 110 -15.43 -5.58 -3.77
N THR A 111 -14.11 -5.60 -3.64
CA THR A 111 -13.39 -5.34 -2.38
C THR A 111 -13.73 -3.95 -1.84
N LYS A 112 -13.74 -2.91 -2.70
CA LYS A 112 -14.14 -1.56 -2.31
C LYS A 112 -15.56 -1.53 -1.75
N GLU A 113 -16.51 -2.16 -2.42
CA GLU A 113 -17.91 -2.18 -1.96
C GLU A 113 -18.08 -2.93 -0.63
N MET A 114 -17.43 -4.09 -0.50
CA MET A 114 -17.50 -4.88 0.72
C MET A 114 -16.87 -4.14 1.91
N LEU A 115 -15.71 -3.51 1.71
CA LEU A 115 -15.03 -2.73 2.74
C LEU A 115 -15.89 -1.57 3.24
N MET A 116 -16.57 -0.85 2.33
CA MET A 116 -17.46 0.25 2.67
C MET A 116 -18.76 -0.20 3.36
N ARG A 117 -19.19 -1.45 3.16
CA ARG A 117 -20.35 -2.05 3.82
C ARG A 117 -19.99 -2.79 5.11
N LEU A 118 -18.70 -2.96 5.40
CA LEU A 118 -18.24 -3.72 6.56
C LEU A 118 -18.68 -3.03 7.85
N GLU A 119 -19.33 -3.80 8.72
CA GLU A 119 -19.83 -3.36 10.01
C GLU A 119 -19.06 -4.07 11.13
N SER A 120 -18.76 -3.36 12.21
CA SER A 120 -18.14 -4.00 13.38
C SER A 120 -19.06 -5.08 13.95
N GLN A 121 -18.49 -6.18 14.45
CA GLN A 121 -19.27 -7.30 15.03
C GLN A 121 -20.28 -6.83 16.08
N LYS A 122 -19.85 -5.98 17.02
CA LYS A 122 -20.72 -5.38 18.04
C LYS A 122 -21.91 -4.61 17.46
N SER A 123 -21.72 -3.99 16.31
CA SER A 123 -22.77 -3.27 15.59
C SER A 123 -23.78 -4.23 14.95
N ARG A 124 -23.29 -5.36 14.40
CA ARG A 124 -24.12 -6.39 13.78
C ARG A 124 -24.99 -7.10 14.81
N GLU A 125 -24.41 -7.49 15.94
CA GLU A 125 -25.12 -8.16 17.04
C GLU A 125 -26.29 -7.30 17.56
N LYS A 126 -26.03 -6.01 17.80
CA LYS A 126 -27.08 -5.06 18.23
C LYS A 126 -28.19 -4.90 17.19
N GLY A 127 -27.86 -4.90 15.90
CA GLY A 127 -28.84 -4.81 14.82
C GLY A 127 -29.64 -6.11 14.60
N ALA A 128 -29.03 -7.27 14.86
CA ALA A 128 -29.67 -8.58 14.71
C ALA A 128 -30.77 -8.82 15.77
N CYS A 129 -30.64 -8.26 16.96
CA CYS A 129 -31.62 -8.40 18.04
C CYS A 129 -32.96 -7.65 17.81
N ARG A 130 -33.27 -7.19 16.58
CA ARG A 130 -34.49 -6.43 16.22
C ARG A 130 -34.77 -5.23 17.14
N VAL A 131 -33.74 -4.71 17.82
CA VAL A 131 -33.86 -3.50 18.61
C VAL A 131 -33.97 -2.34 17.61
N PRO A 132 -35.00 -1.47 17.68
CA PRO A 132 -35.11 -0.31 16.81
C PRO A 132 -33.87 0.55 17.00
N MET A 133 -33.02 0.47 15.99
CA MET A 133 -31.73 1.13 15.92
C MET A 133 -32.00 2.44 15.18
N GLY A 134 -31.95 3.58 15.89
CA GLY A 134 -32.07 4.90 15.25
C GLY A 134 -31.03 5.08 14.14
N GLU A 135 -31.25 6.02 13.22
CA GLU A 135 -30.43 6.21 11.99
C GLU A 135 -28.89 6.35 12.20
N GLY A 136 -28.40 6.44 13.45
CA GLY A 136 -26.98 6.42 13.83
C GLY A 136 -26.41 5.07 14.31
N ALA A 137 -27.11 3.96 14.06
CA ALA A 137 -26.89 2.66 14.68
C ALA A 137 -25.70 1.82 14.21
N ARG A 138 -25.32 1.93 12.93
CA ARG A 138 -24.38 1.00 12.31
C ARG A 138 -22.99 1.59 12.21
N LYS A 139 -22.07 1.12 13.06
CA LYS A 139 -20.69 1.61 13.06
C LYS A 139 -19.89 0.93 11.95
N ARG A 140 -19.63 1.68 10.89
CA ARG A 140 -18.77 1.31 9.76
C ARG A 140 -17.35 1.86 9.99
N PRO A 141 -16.38 1.01 10.35
CA PRO A 141 -15.05 1.47 10.75
C PRO A 141 -14.27 2.13 9.60
N TYR A 142 -14.55 1.77 8.35
CA TYR A 142 -13.81 2.23 7.17
C TYR A 142 -14.48 3.34 6.38
N GLU A 143 -15.61 3.88 6.87
CA GLU A 143 -16.36 4.93 6.17
C GLU A 143 -15.54 6.21 5.96
N TRP A 144 -14.56 6.46 6.84
CA TRP A 144 -13.69 7.64 6.76
C TRP A 144 -12.80 7.67 5.50
N LEU A 145 -12.58 6.53 4.84
CA LEU A 145 -11.80 6.41 3.60
C LEU A 145 -12.47 7.15 2.43
N ARG A 146 -13.80 7.34 2.50
CA ARG A 146 -14.57 8.02 1.45
C ARG A 146 -15.51 9.06 2.06
N VAL A 147 -15.14 10.33 1.90
CA VAL A 147 -15.99 11.47 2.26
C VAL A 147 -16.76 11.90 1.03
N THR A 148 -18.06 11.57 0.99
CA THR A 148 -18.95 12.03 -0.09
C THR A 148 -19.27 13.52 0.04
N ALA A 149 -19.63 14.17 -1.07
CA ALA A 149 -20.08 15.56 -1.04
C ALA A 149 -21.31 15.77 -0.13
N LYS A 150 -22.17 14.74 0.01
CA LYS A 150 -23.31 14.76 0.94
C LYS A 150 -22.84 14.81 2.40
N HIS A 151 -21.86 13.98 2.77
CA HIS A 151 -21.24 13.99 4.09
C HIS A 151 -20.52 15.31 4.39
N ALA A 152 -19.77 15.84 3.43
CA ALA A 152 -19.11 17.14 3.57
C ALA A 152 -20.12 18.28 3.81
N LYS A 153 -21.22 18.31 3.06
CA LYS A 153 -22.31 19.30 3.24
C LYS A 153 -23.02 19.14 4.58
N ALA A 154 -23.31 17.91 5.01
CA ALA A 154 -23.94 17.63 6.30
C ALA A 154 -23.04 18.08 7.47
N LYS A 155 -21.74 17.79 7.40
CA LYS A 155 -20.78 18.22 8.43
C LYS A 155 -20.60 19.74 8.44
N LYS A 156 -20.60 20.41 7.28
CA LYS A 156 -20.58 21.88 7.18
C LYS A 156 -21.72 22.52 7.97
N LYS A 157 -22.94 21.96 7.90
CA LYS A 157 -24.10 22.47 8.65
C LYS A 157 -23.92 22.35 10.17
N PHE A 158 -23.20 21.35 10.64
CA PHE A 158 -23.03 21.08 12.07
C PHE A 158 -21.80 21.78 12.66
N THR A 159 -20.65 21.75 11.98
CA THR A 159 -19.37 22.25 12.51
C THR A 159 -18.88 23.56 11.87
N GLY A 160 -19.60 24.12 10.90
CA GLY A 160 -19.17 25.29 10.12
C GLY A 160 -18.02 25.02 9.12
N LEU A 161 -17.17 24.04 9.40
CA LEU A 161 -16.07 23.60 8.54
C LEU A 161 -16.47 22.40 7.67
N ALA A 162 -16.29 22.51 6.36
CA ALA A 162 -16.55 21.43 5.40
C ALA A 162 -15.24 20.72 5.03
N PRO A 163 -15.05 19.43 5.38
CA PRO A 163 -13.93 18.68 4.80
C PRO A 163 -14.15 18.54 3.29
N ALA A 164 -13.07 18.65 2.50
CA ALA A 164 -13.14 18.41 1.07
C ALA A 164 -13.61 16.96 0.79
N PRO A 165 -14.46 16.74 -0.23
CA PRO A 165 -14.80 15.40 -0.65
C PRO A 165 -13.52 14.68 -1.11
N ARG A 166 -13.32 13.47 -0.62
CA ARG A 166 -12.14 12.65 -0.94
C ARG A 166 -12.51 11.19 -1.01
N ASP A 167 -11.89 10.45 -1.92
CA ASP A 167 -12.00 9.00 -2.00
C ASP A 167 -10.57 8.45 -2.07
N LEU A 168 -10.15 7.74 -1.01
CA LEU A 168 -8.82 7.13 -0.95
C LEU A 168 -8.81 5.74 -1.59
N LEU A 169 -9.98 5.12 -1.79
CA LEU A 169 -10.11 3.80 -2.37
C LEU A 169 -10.34 3.93 -3.88
N HIS A 170 -9.40 3.45 -4.67
CA HIS A 170 -9.49 3.44 -6.13
C HIS A 170 -9.75 2.01 -6.60
N ALA A 171 -10.90 1.80 -7.23
CA ALA A 171 -11.24 0.51 -7.79
C ALA A 171 -10.60 0.38 -9.18
N LEU A 172 -9.87 -0.71 -9.41
CA LEU A 172 -9.32 -1.08 -10.71
C LEU A 172 -10.10 -2.24 -11.33
N PRO A 173 -10.28 -2.26 -12.66
CA PRO A 173 -10.88 -3.39 -13.37
C PRO A 173 -9.94 -4.60 -13.41
N PHE A 174 -10.52 -5.81 -13.39
CA PHE A 174 -9.78 -7.05 -13.60
C PHE A 174 -9.29 -7.17 -15.04
N ASN A 175 -8.16 -7.87 -15.22
CA ASN A 175 -7.56 -8.22 -16.51
C ASN A 175 -7.32 -7.01 -17.44
N THR A 176 -7.28 -5.82 -16.86
CA THR A 176 -7.15 -4.56 -17.60
C THR A 176 -5.92 -3.84 -17.05
N PRO A 177 -4.83 -3.75 -17.83
CA PRO A 177 -3.63 -3.10 -17.36
C PRO A 177 -3.86 -1.60 -17.14
N THR A 178 -3.56 -1.14 -15.93
CA THR A 178 -3.75 0.27 -15.55
C THR A 178 -2.40 0.90 -15.24
N GLU A 179 -2.10 2.02 -15.90
CA GLU A 179 -0.88 2.78 -15.63
C GLU A 179 -1.05 3.67 -14.40
N LEU A 180 -0.14 3.52 -13.44
CA LEU A 180 -0.12 4.27 -12.20
C LEU A 180 1.23 4.99 -12.05
N ARG A 181 1.18 6.19 -11.50
CA ARG A 181 2.39 6.97 -11.20
C ARG A 181 3.04 6.44 -9.92
N TYR A 182 4.26 5.90 -10.04
CA TYR A 182 5.02 5.35 -8.92
C TYR A 182 5.88 6.42 -8.23
N SER A 183 6.58 7.24 -9.00
CA SER A 183 7.38 8.40 -8.55
C SER A 183 7.27 9.55 -9.55
N PRO A 184 7.83 10.74 -9.29
CA PRO A 184 7.98 11.75 -10.34
C PRO A 184 8.73 11.15 -11.54
N GLY A 185 8.13 11.23 -12.73
CA GLY A 185 8.73 10.73 -13.98
C GLY A 185 8.66 9.21 -14.21
N VAL A 186 8.25 8.40 -13.23
CA VAL A 186 8.19 6.93 -13.37
C VAL A 186 6.77 6.41 -13.20
N ASN A 187 6.31 5.69 -14.22
CA ASN A 187 5.04 4.97 -14.21
C ASN A 187 5.29 3.46 -14.10
N ILE A 188 4.34 2.78 -13.49
CA ILE A 188 4.25 1.32 -13.45
C ILE A 188 2.88 0.92 -13.99
N ARG A 189 2.77 -0.32 -14.48
CA ARG A 189 1.51 -0.91 -14.91
C ARG A 189 1.07 -1.92 -13.86
N ILE A 190 -0.17 -1.79 -13.40
CA ILE A 190 -0.78 -2.75 -12.48
C ILE A 190 -1.97 -3.42 -13.18
N THR A 191 -1.99 -4.74 -13.15
CA THR A 191 -3.11 -5.56 -13.62
C THR A 191 -3.65 -6.39 -12.46
N LEU A 192 -4.95 -6.31 -12.21
CA LEU A 192 -5.63 -7.15 -11.22
C LEU A 192 -5.99 -8.48 -11.88
N LEU A 193 -5.56 -9.58 -11.26
CA LEU A 193 -5.94 -10.94 -11.64
C LEU A 193 -6.81 -11.54 -10.54
N ASP A 194 -7.73 -12.44 -10.88
CA ASP A 194 -8.58 -13.09 -9.88
C ASP A 194 -7.77 -14.08 -9.04
N ALA A 195 -7.88 -13.96 -7.71
CA ALA A 195 -7.21 -14.87 -6.78
C ALA A 195 -8.07 -16.07 -6.37
N ASN A 196 -9.35 -16.13 -6.75
CA ASN A 196 -10.30 -17.21 -6.44
C ASN A 196 -10.47 -17.55 -4.95
N HIS A 197 -10.01 -16.68 -4.03
CA HIS A 197 -10.08 -16.93 -2.59
C HIS A 197 -11.40 -16.49 -1.98
N MET A 198 -11.88 -15.31 -2.40
CA MET A 198 -13.18 -14.78 -2.03
C MET A 198 -13.67 -13.79 -3.08
N SER A 199 -14.94 -13.42 -3.05
CA SER A 199 -15.47 -12.44 -4.00
C SER A 199 -14.70 -11.12 -3.96
N GLY A 200 -14.05 -10.78 -5.08
CA GLY A 200 -13.23 -9.59 -5.22
C GLY A 200 -11.78 -9.74 -4.78
N SER A 201 -11.33 -10.91 -4.34
CA SER A 201 -9.92 -11.17 -4.02
C SER A 201 -9.05 -11.06 -5.26
N THR A 202 -7.93 -10.36 -5.16
CA THR A 202 -7.08 -10.06 -6.32
C THR A 202 -5.61 -10.38 -6.09
N MET A 203 -4.98 -10.90 -7.13
CA MET A 203 -3.54 -10.88 -7.30
C MET A 203 -3.17 -9.61 -8.07
N PHE A 204 -2.01 -9.03 -7.76
CA PHE A 204 -1.50 -7.84 -8.44
C PHE A 204 -0.29 -8.22 -9.28
N LEU A 205 -0.42 -8.10 -10.60
CA LEU A 205 0.71 -8.10 -11.51
C LEU A 205 1.20 -6.66 -11.66
N ILE A 206 2.43 -6.41 -11.23
CA ILE A 206 3.05 -5.09 -11.22
C ILE A 206 4.23 -5.12 -12.17
N GLU A 207 4.18 -4.33 -13.23
CA GLU A 207 5.20 -4.28 -14.28
C GLU A 207 5.79 -2.87 -14.34
N GLY A 208 7.10 -2.78 -14.45
CA GLY A 208 7.81 -1.52 -14.60
C GLY A 208 9.24 -1.72 -15.07
N HIS A 209 10.02 -0.65 -15.03
CA HIS A 209 11.39 -0.66 -15.58
C HIS A 209 12.36 -1.62 -14.86
N ARG A 210 12.04 -2.05 -13.63
CA ARG A 210 12.84 -3.00 -12.83
C ARG A 210 12.40 -4.45 -13.01
N GLY A 211 11.47 -4.71 -13.92
CA GLY A 211 10.88 -6.03 -14.14
C GLY A 211 9.44 -6.12 -13.62
N ALA A 212 8.95 -7.37 -13.53
CA ALA A 212 7.60 -7.68 -13.13
C ALA A 212 7.56 -8.42 -11.79
N VAL A 213 6.59 -8.05 -10.94
CA VAL A 213 6.34 -8.68 -9.64
C VAL A 213 4.88 -9.11 -9.60
N LEU A 214 4.63 -10.38 -9.29
CA LEU A 214 3.29 -10.90 -9.04
C LEU A 214 3.08 -11.08 -7.55
N HIS A 215 2.18 -10.29 -6.97
CA HIS A 215 1.76 -10.42 -5.59
C HIS A 215 0.42 -11.17 -5.51
N MET A 216 0.43 -12.38 -4.96
CA MET A 216 -0.73 -13.28 -4.98
C MET A 216 -1.77 -12.98 -3.90
N GLY A 217 -1.36 -12.38 -2.77
CA GLY A 217 -2.20 -12.37 -1.57
C GLY A 217 -2.59 -13.79 -1.14
N ASP A 218 -3.80 -13.95 -0.62
CA ASP A 218 -4.41 -15.26 -0.47
C ASP A 218 -5.05 -15.68 -1.80
N CYS A 219 -4.61 -16.81 -2.35
CA CYS A 219 -5.12 -17.33 -3.61
C CYS A 219 -5.52 -18.81 -3.49
N ARG A 220 -6.43 -19.23 -4.37
CA ARG A 220 -6.82 -20.61 -4.53
C ARG A 220 -6.69 -21.05 -5.99
N ALA A 221 -6.20 -22.26 -6.19
CA ALA A 221 -5.85 -22.80 -7.50
C ALA A 221 -6.32 -24.25 -7.62
N GLU A 222 -7.53 -24.55 -7.13
CA GLU A 222 -8.14 -25.87 -7.34
C GLU A 222 -8.40 -26.12 -8.84
N THR A 223 -8.38 -27.39 -9.23
CA THR A 223 -8.47 -27.83 -10.63
C THR A 223 -9.66 -27.22 -11.38
N TRP A 224 -10.82 -27.12 -10.73
CA TRP A 224 -12.03 -26.54 -11.33
C TRP A 224 -11.93 -25.04 -11.65
N TRP A 225 -10.95 -24.31 -11.11
CA TRP A 225 -10.69 -22.91 -11.45
C TRP A 225 -9.70 -22.76 -12.61
N ILE A 226 -8.85 -23.76 -12.83
CA ILE A 226 -7.80 -23.72 -13.86
C ILE A 226 -8.32 -24.28 -15.18
N GLU A 227 -9.21 -25.29 -15.13
CA GLU A 227 -9.75 -25.98 -16.30
C GLU A 227 -11.05 -25.35 -16.85
N ALA A 228 -11.56 -24.28 -16.22
CA ALA A 228 -12.83 -23.63 -16.55
C ALA A 228 -12.72 -22.59 -17.68
#